data_AF-A0A847DH88-F1
#
_entry.id   AF-A0A847DH88-F1
#
_cell.length_a   1.000
_cell.length_b   1.000
_cell.length_c   1.000
_cell.angle_alpha   90.00
_cell.angle_beta   90.00
_cell.angle_gamma   90.00
#
_symmetry.space_group_name_H-M   'P 1'
#
loop_
_entity.id
_entity.type
_entity.pdbx_description
1 polymer ?
#
loop_
_entity_poly.entity_id
_entity_poly.type
_entity_poly.pdbx_seq_one_letter_code
_entity_poly.pdbx_strand_id
1 'polypeptide(L)'
;MIRTCNLKMPFCTNQNCPDRLKNGRFAEYSDGITECPACNSPLTDNPVVPDRNVKKIYNDLLSKIINYTGLKLDTDLVNKILITVGLLLVFRLMYIIPLPGVDISRLPNNTRLSIGALGIMPYFSAYILVEIFSLILPPLNRWRQEKHEGRRKLGVTARWLTLILSLVQGSGIAISISKMSRPDGLPVLAGAGLESGLIIVITLTACVFISLWIADLITSRGLGNGISMLIFTGVIASLLSDIGFSFHSTMSVMNRMDGLVKIFIMLLILFGSGALSVYMERRKYDLNVRLKNNSNAVMPFKYNISGIIPAALAVNIVLTPASVTYFTRDYPDILKYFQYGTWSYFITVTIIMVVIYFWFTAMYYNPDKIINFLRSKNAEPLLSNDVSFEKMLDKKFTTLAIWGVAYLFVYSVLLNRGLFYAWIIFSGITVIEFVSISLDIINDVKARKTYGKFVKIDEFQKPYEAGFIKNLLDQNGISCFLEGYHLRSLFYFFGPYIGISLYVQKGKESEALKIIADS
;
A
#
# COMPACT_ATOMS: atom_id res chain seq x y z
N MET A 1 -21.26 -15.82 29.72
CA MET A 1 -21.27 -14.64 30.62
C MET A 1 -20.23 -14.87 31.70
N ILE A 2 -19.05 -14.28 31.59
CA ILE A 2 -18.03 -14.30 32.66
C ILE A 2 -17.98 -12.87 33.19
N ARG A 3 -18.55 -12.65 34.38
CA ARG A 3 -18.43 -11.38 35.12
C ARG A 3 -17.02 -11.31 35.70
N THR A 4 -16.16 -10.47 35.14
CA THR A 4 -14.93 -10.03 35.80
C THR A 4 -15.29 -9.03 36.90
N CYS A 5 -15.28 -9.48 38.17
CA CYS A 5 -15.24 -8.57 39.31
C CYS A 5 -13.88 -7.88 39.32
N ASN A 6 -13.81 -6.65 38.80
CA ASN A 6 -12.67 -5.75 39.05
C ASN A 6 -12.77 -5.24 40.50
N LEU A 7 -12.25 -6.02 41.45
CA LEU A 7 -11.91 -5.48 42.77
C LEU A 7 -10.67 -4.60 42.59
N LYS A 8 -10.85 -3.29 42.63
CA LYS A 8 -9.74 -2.33 42.61
C LYS A 8 -9.12 -2.33 44.00
N MET A 9 -7.97 -2.97 44.16
CA MET A 9 -7.24 -2.93 45.42
C MET A 9 -6.54 -1.56 45.58
N PRO A 10 -6.79 -0.81 46.66
CA PRO A 10 -6.15 0.48 46.91
C PRO A 10 -4.65 0.29 47.18
N PHE A 11 -3.80 1.20 46.68
CA PHE A 11 -2.35 1.12 46.82
C PHE A 11 -1.73 2.43 47.36
N CYS A 12 -0.56 2.30 47.97
CA CYS A 12 0.16 3.41 48.61
C CYS A 12 0.92 4.27 47.59
N THR A 13 0.67 5.58 47.52
CA THR A 13 1.33 6.49 46.56
C THR A 13 2.66 7.08 47.06
N ASN A 14 2.98 6.94 48.35
CA ASN A 14 4.19 7.50 48.94
C ASN A 14 5.46 6.88 48.32
N GLN A 15 6.36 7.73 47.80
CA GLN A 15 7.59 7.29 47.13
C GLN A 15 8.61 6.69 48.08
N ASN A 16 8.59 7.09 49.36
CA ASN A 16 9.54 6.65 50.38
C ASN A 16 8.96 5.55 51.29
N CYS A 17 7.89 4.87 50.86
CA CYS A 17 7.27 3.81 51.65
C CYS A 17 8.25 2.62 51.83
N PRO A 18 8.45 2.11 53.07
CA PRO A 18 9.32 0.98 53.35
C PRO A 18 8.98 -0.28 52.52
N ASP A 19 7.69 -0.58 52.35
CA ASP A 19 7.22 -1.74 51.58
C ASP A 19 7.57 -1.61 50.09
N ARG A 20 7.55 -0.39 49.55
CA ARG A 20 7.94 -0.11 48.16
C ARG A 20 9.45 -0.26 47.96
N LEU A 21 10.24 0.23 48.91
CA LEU A 21 11.71 0.10 48.86
C LEU A 21 12.14 -1.37 48.94
N LYS A 22 11.39 -2.20 49.67
CA LYS A 22 11.65 -3.64 49.78
C LYS A 22 11.21 -4.45 48.54
N ASN A 23 10.05 -4.14 47.96
CA ASN A 23 9.43 -4.97 46.92
C ASN A 23 9.55 -4.39 45.49
N GLY A 24 10.03 -3.16 45.32
CA GLY A 24 10.18 -2.49 44.02
C GLY A 24 8.87 -2.14 43.31
N ARG A 25 7.71 -2.41 43.91
CA ARG A 25 6.36 -2.12 43.42
C ARG A 25 5.52 -1.50 44.53
N PHE A 26 4.40 -0.87 44.17
CA PHE A 26 3.45 -0.36 45.14
C PHE A 26 2.82 -1.52 45.91
N ALA A 27 2.72 -1.41 47.24
CA ALA A 27 2.02 -2.38 48.07
C ALA A 27 0.50 -2.21 47.87
N GLU A 28 -0.18 -3.32 47.58
CA GLU A 28 -1.63 -3.42 47.44
C GLU A 28 -2.20 -3.86 48.79
N TYR A 29 -3.27 -3.20 49.25
CA TYR A 29 -3.93 -3.51 50.51
C TYR A 29 -5.37 -3.98 50.27
N SER A 30 -5.89 -4.80 51.18
CA SER A 30 -7.27 -5.29 51.11
C SER A 30 -8.28 -4.18 51.39
N ASP A 31 -9.48 -4.31 50.81
CA ASP A 31 -10.58 -3.37 50.99
C ASP A 31 -10.88 -3.13 52.48
N GLY A 32 -10.96 -1.86 52.88
CA GLY A 32 -11.26 -1.42 54.26
C GLY A 32 -10.11 -0.70 54.97
N ILE A 33 -8.90 -0.69 54.39
CA ILE A 33 -7.76 0.09 54.91
C ILE A 33 -7.70 1.42 54.17
N THR A 34 -7.69 2.55 54.89
CA THR A 34 -7.64 3.91 54.31
C THR A 34 -6.23 4.51 54.30
N GLU A 35 -5.36 4.02 55.19
CA GLU A 35 -3.98 4.51 55.35
C GLU A 35 -2.98 3.35 55.29
N CYS A 36 -1.85 3.58 54.64
CA CYS A 36 -0.79 2.58 54.54
C CYS A 36 -0.18 2.29 55.93
N PRO A 37 -0.21 1.03 56.44
CA PRO A 37 0.31 0.70 57.76
C PRO A 37 1.84 0.89 57.89
N ALA A 38 2.57 0.97 56.78
CA ALA A 38 4.02 1.16 56.78
C ALA A 38 4.46 2.65 56.77
N CYS A 39 3.61 3.58 56.34
CA CYS A 39 4.01 5.00 56.21
C CYS A 39 2.89 6.02 56.45
N ASN A 40 1.72 5.59 56.92
CA ASN A 40 0.52 6.40 57.22
C ASN A 40 0.07 7.33 56.07
N SER A 41 0.46 7.05 54.83
CA SER A 41 -0.02 7.83 53.68
C SER A 41 -1.37 7.30 53.20
N PRO A 42 -2.27 8.18 52.70
CA PRO A 42 -3.56 7.78 52.16
C PRO A 42 -3.40 6.87 50.93
N LEU A 43 -4.23 5.83 50.85
CA LEU A 43 -4.27 4.91 49.72
C LEU A 43 -5.16 5.46 48.60
N THR A 44 -4.82 5.20 47.33
CA THR A 44 -5.61 5.64 46.17
C THR A 44 -5.87 4.50 45.19
N ASP A 45 -6.95 4.63 44.40
CA ASP A 45 -7.39 3.60 43.44
C ASP A 45 -6.84 3.79 42.02
N ASN A 46 -6.03 4.83 41.79
CA ASN A 46 -5.57 5.24 40.45
C ASN A 46 -4.04 5.30 40.37
N PRO A 47 -3.36 4.28 39.82
CA PRO A 47 -1.90 4.27 39.74
C PRO A 47 -1.42 5.37 38.81
N VAL A 48 -0.87 6.44 39.39
CA VAL A 48 0.01 7.35 38.66
C VAL A 48 1.32 6.61 38.46
N VAL A 49 1.41 5.85 37.36
CA VAL A 49 2.67 5.25 36.93
C VAL A 49 3.60 6.39 36.53
N PRO A 50 4.72 6.64 37.24
CA PRO A 50 5.67 7.65 36.81
C PRO A 50 6.38 7.15 35.54
N ASP A 51 6.00 7.74 34.42
CA ASP A 51 6.57 7.57 33.08
C ASP A 51 8.06 7.94 33.12
N ARG A 52 8.97 6.96 33.27
CA ARG A 52 10.41 7.21 33.32
C ARG A 52 11.14 6.57 32.14
N ASN A 53 12.02 7.40 31.58
CA ASN A 53 13.04 7.19 30.56
C ASN A 53 12.59 7.13 29.09
N VAL A 54 11.61 6.31 28.69
CA VAL A 54 11.26 6.19 27.26
C VAL A 54 10.66 7.47 26.70
N LYS A 55 9.72 8.10 27.42
CA LYS A 55 9.08 9.35 26.97
C LYS A 55 10.00 10.56 26.99
N LYS A 56 10.99 10.56 27.91
CA LYS A 56 12.01 11.61 27.97
C LYS A 56 12.99 11.49 26.81
N ILE A 57 13.45 10.27 26.49
CA ILE A 57 14.29 9.99 25.31
C ILE A 57 13.52 10.31 24.02
N TYR A 58 12.25 9.93 23.94
CA TYR A 58 11.37 10.23 22.82
C TYR A 58 11.20 11.73 22.60
N ASN A 59 10.88 12.48 23.65
CA ASN A 59 10.70 13.93 23.57
C ASN A 59 12.01 14.67 23.26
N ASP A 60 13.16 14.17 23.74
CA ASP A 60 14.49 14.75 23.45
C ASP A 60 14.97 14.47 22.01
N LEU A 61 14.66 13.29 21.47
CA LEU A 61 14.85 12.99 20.04
C LEU A 61 13.95 13.87 19.17
N LEU A 62 12.69 14.05 19.56
CA LEU A 62 11.75 14.90 18.84
C LEU A 62 12.23 16.35 18.76
N SER A 63 12.64 16.92 19.88
CA SER A 63 13.11 18.32 19.92
C SER A 63 14.38 18.51 19.09
N LYS A 64 15.31 17.55 19.12
CA LYS A 64 16.53 17.56 18.30
C LYS A 64 16.23 17.46 16.81
N ILE A 65 15.31 16.59 16.39
CA ILE A 65 14.92 16.42 14.98
C ILE A 65 14.21 17.68 14.45
N ILE A 66 13.31 18.26 15.24
CA ILE A 66 12.60 19.51 14.87
C ILE A 66 13.60 20.66 14.69
N ASN A 67 14.58 20.79 15.59
CA ASN A 67 15.59 21.84 15.50
C ASN A 67 16.56 21.65 14.32
N TYR A 68 16.97 20.41 14.01
CA TYR A 68 17.93 20.13 12.93
C TYR A 68 17.33 20.25 11.52
N THR A 69 16.04 19.97 11.36
CA THR A 69 15.41 19.93 10.02
C THR A 69 14.90 21.29 9.55
N GLY A 70 14.86 22.31 10.42
CA GLY A 70 14.33 23.65 10.10
C GLY A 70 12.86 23.66 9.65
N LEU A 71 12.21 22.50 9.67
CA LEU A 71 10.84 22.29 9.25
C LEU A 71 9.96 22.57 10.45
N LYS A 72 9.27 23.72 10.46
CA LYS A 72 8.14 24.00 11.37
C LYS A 72 7.01 22.99 11.09
N LEU A 73 7.16 21.77 11.58
CA LEU A 73 6.17 20.69 11.52
C LEU A 73 5.51 20.57 12.89
N ASP A 74 4.21 20.27 12.90
CA ASP A 74 3.47 19.99 14.14
C ASP A 74 4.03 18.72 14.80
N THR A 75 4.08 18.72 16.14
CA THR A 75 4.53 17.58 16.96
C THR A 75 3.77 16.29 16.66
N ASP A 76 2.46 16.36 16.39
CA ASP A 76 1.65 15.20 16.00
C ASP A 76 2.12 14.58 14.67
N LEU A 77 2.49 15.42 13.70
CA LEU A 77 2.96 14.98 12.40
C LEU A 77 4.33 14.30 12.50
N VAL A 78 5.25 14.87 13.30
CA VAL A 78 6.56 14.25 13.56
C VAL A 78 6.39 12.88 14.24
N ASN A 79 5.48 12.77 15.21
CA ASN A 79 5.20 11.50 15.89
C ASN A 79 4.72 10.43 14.91
N LYS A 80 3.79 10.77 14.02
CA LYS A 80 3.29 9.86 12.98
C LYS A 80 4.38 9.43 12.01
N ILE A 81 5.24 10.35 11.58
CA ILE A 81 6.38 10.05 10.72
C ILE A 81 7.33 9.08 11.42
N LEU A 82 7.71 9.35 12.67
CA LEU A 82 8.61 8.49 13.45
C LEU A 82 8.05 7.09 13.66
N ILE A 83 6.77 6.97 14.01
CA ILE A 83 6.08 5.68 14.15
C ILE A 83 6.12 4.93 12.82
N THR A 84 5.81 5.61 11.71
CA THR A 84 5.81 5.01 10.38
C THR A 84 7.21 4.52 9.99
N VAL A 85 8.23 5.37 10.10
CA VAL A 85 9.62 5.00 9.77
C VAL A 85 10.11 3.86 10.67
N GLY A 86 9.82 3.90 11.97
CA GLY A 86 10.17 2.83 12.90
C GLY A 86 9.54 1.49 12.53
N LEU A 87 8.25 1.48 12.18
CA LEU A 87 7.55 0.28 11.73
C LEU A 87 8.06 -0.23 10.37
N LEU A 88 8.39 0.66 9.45
CA LEU A 88 9.02 0.31 8.17
C LEU A 88 10.42 -0.28 8.33
N LEU A 89 11.19 0.20 9.32
CA LEU A 89 12.47 -0.40 9.68
C LEU A 89 12.29 -1.82 10.22
N VAL A 90 11.31 -2.05 11.09
CA VAL A 90 10.99 -3.41 11.58
C VAL A 90 10.61 -4.33 10.41
N PHE A 91 9.75 -3.87 9.50
CA PHE A 91 9.43 -4.61 8.28
C PHE A 91 10.69 -4.92 7.44
N ARG A 92 11.63 -3.98 7.33
CA ARG A 92 12.89 -4.18 6.60
C ARG A 92 13.85 -5.15 7.28
N LEU A 93 13.89 -5.19 8.61
CA LEU A 93 14.71 -6.17 9.35
C LEU A 93 14.32 -7.61 9.01
N MET A 94 13.04 -7.86 8.69
CA MET A 94 12.57 -9.19 8.26
C MET A 94 13.23 -9.67 6.95
N TYR A 95 13.70 -8.76 6.10
CA TYR A 95 14.43 -9.09 4.86
C TYR A 95 15.91 -9.37 5.09
N ILE A 96 16.43 -9.07 6.29
CA ILE A 96 17.82 -9.32 6.67
C ILE A 96 17.93 -10.67 7.39
N ILE A 97 16.90 -11.06 8.14
CA ILE A 97 16.89 -12.32 8.89
C ILE A 97 16.83 -13.50 7.91
N PRO A 98 17.85 -14.39 7.91
CA PRO A 98 17.91 -15.53 7.01
C PRO A 98 16.82 -16.55 7.34
N LEU A 99 16.44 -17.30 6.33
CA LEU A 99 15.38 -18.28 6.44
C LEU A 99 15.86 -19.49 7.27
N PRO A 100 15.11 -19.91 8.32
CA PRO A 100 15.53 -21.01 9.18
C PRO A 100 15.65 -22.32 8.40
N GLY A 101 16.71 -23.10 8.68
CA GLY A 101 16.98 -24.37 8.01
C GLY A 101 17.70 -24.26 6.66
N VAL A 102 18.01 -23.04 6.21
CA VAL A 102 18.80 -22.79 4.99
C VAL A 102 20.25 -22.50 5.36
N ASP A 103 21.19 -23.24 4.78
CA ASP A 103 22.61 -22.95 4.93
C ASP A 103 23.02 -21.82 3.97
N ILE A 104 23.23 -20.63 4.53
CA ILE A 104 23.58 -19.41 3.78
C ILE A 104 24.93 -19.59 3.06
N SER A 105 25.84 -20.38 3.63
CA SER A 105 27.15 -20.63 3.03
C SER A 105 27.06 -21.41 1.72
N ARG A 106 25.94 -22.11 1.48
CA ARG A 106 25.68 -22.93 0.28
C ARG A 106 24.91 -22.19 -0.81
N LEU A 107 24.46 -20.96 -0.57
CA LEU A 107 23.74 -20.17 -1.56
C LEU A 107 24.70 -19.60 -2.63
N PRO A 108 24.24 -19.45 -3.89
CA PRO A 108 25.01 -18.74 -4.91
C PRO A 108 25.29 -17.30 -4.45
N ASN A 109 26.47 -16.77 -4.81
CA ASN A 109 26.82 -15.37 -4.56
C ASN A 109 25.71 -14.46 -5.09
N ASN A 110 25.14 -13.63 -4.21
CA ASN A 110 24.01 -12.70 -4.41
C ASN A 110 22.59 -13.22 -4.13
N THR A 111 22.41 -14.48 -3.74
CA THR A 111 21.07 -15.00 -3.38
C THR A 111 20.85 -14.86 -1.88
N ARG A 112 19.91 -14.01 -1.47
CA ARG A 112 19.49 -13.88 -0.06
C ARG A 112 18.09 -14.45 0.11
N LEU A 113 18.00 -15.57 0.82
CA LEU A 113 16.72 -16.13 1.28
C LEU A 113 16.44 -15.63 2.69
N SER A 114 15.40 -14.81 2.83
CA SER A 114 15.00 -14.20 4.10
C SER A 114 13.61 -14.63 4.51
N ILE A 115 13.29 -14.49 5.80
CA ILE A 115 11.92 -14.74 6.29
C ILE A 115 10.90 -13.78 5.66
N GLY A 116 11.35 -12.62 5.19
CA GLY A 116 10.56 -11.67 4.41
C GLY A 116 10.39 -12.00 2.93
N ALA A 117 10.81 -13.17 2.44
CA ALA A 117 10.85 -13.49 1.00
C ALA A 117 9.49 -13.39 0.29
N LEU A 118 8.39 -13.79 0.93
CA LEU A 118 7.04 -13.63 0.38
C LEU A 118 6.58 -12.15 0.36
N GLY A 119 7.12 -11.33 1.27
CA GLY A 119 6.72 -9.95 1.47
C GLY A 119 5.21 -9.79 1.66
N ILE A 120 4.64 -8.77 1.02
CA ILE A 120 3.19 -8.50 1.02
C ILE A 120 2.48 -9.08 -0.21
N MET A 121 3.19 -9.80 -1.09
CA MET A 121 2.63 -10.26 -2.37
C MET A 121 1.45 -11.22 -2.23
N PRO A 122 1.46 -12.24 -1.34
CA PRO A 122 0.30 -13.12 -1.15
C PRO A 122 -0.96 -12.35 -0.79
N TYR A 123 -0.82 -11.29 0.00
CA TYR A 123 -1.91 -10.42 0.38
C TYR A 123 -2.37 -9.55 -0.78
N PHE A 124 -1.44 -8.92 -1.50
CA PHE A 124 -1.75 -8.13 -2.69
C PHE A 124 -2.52 -8.95 -3.73
N SER A 125 -2.08 -10.19 -4.00
CA SER A 125 -2.78 -11.12 -4.90
C SER A 125 -4.16 -11.55 -4.38
N ALA A 126 -4.29 -11.85 -3.08
CA ALA A 126 -5.57 -12.23 -2.49
C ALA A 126 -6.63 -11.12 -2.66
N TYR A 127 -6.24 -9.87 -2.48
CA TYR A 127 -7.15 -8.72 -2.58
C TYR A 127 -7.65 -8.53 -4.02
N ILE A 128 -6.73 -8.68 -4.99
CA ILE A 128 -7.09 -8.67 -6.40
C ILE A 128 -8.03 -9.84 -6.72
N LEU A 129 -7.78 -11.04 -6.23
CA LEU A 129 -8.66 -12.17 -6.52
C LEU A 129 -10.06 -11.99 -5.91
N VAL A 130 -10.17 -11.59 -4.65
CA VAL A 130 -11.47 -11.37 -3.99
C VAL A 130 -12.28 -10.30 -4.70
N GLU A 131 -11.65 -9.22 -5.15
CA GLU A 131 -12.37 -8.18 -5.86
C GLU A 131 -12.80 -8.65 -7.28
N ILE A 132 -12.06 -9.54 -7.96
CA ILE A 132 -12.47 -10.11 -9.26
C ILE A 132 -13.68 -11.01 -9.02
N PHE A 133 -13.58 -11.87 -8.00
CA PHE A 133 -14.69 -12.70 -7.60
C PHE A 133 -15.89 -11.88 -7.14
N SER A 134 -15.71 -10.68 -6.57
CA SER A 134 -16.81 -9.79 -6.22
C SER A 134 -17.59 -9.26 -7.43
N LEU A 135 -16.99 -9.24 -8.62
CA LEU A 135 -17.64 -8.82 -9.85
C LEU A 135 -18.42 -9.96 -10.51
N ILE A 136 -17.96 -11.20 -10.31
CA ILE A 136 -18.49 -12.38 -10.99
C ILE A 136 -19.52 -13.10 -10.10
N LEU A 137 -19.25 -13.22 -8.80
CA LEU A 137 -20.06 -14.00 -7.87
C LEU A 137 -21.14 -13.13 -7.20
N PRO A 138 -22.43 -13.45 -7.36
CA PRO A 138 -23.53 -12.69 -6.74
C PRO A 138 -23.41 -12.44 -5.22
N PRO A 139 -22.99 -13.39 -4.37
CA PRO A 139 -22.89 -13.13 -2.93
C PRO A 139 -21.81 -12.09 -2.59
N LEU A 140 -20.65 -12.14 -3.26
CA LEU A 140 -19.59 -11.15 -3.03
C LEU A 140 -19.95 -9.79 -3.65
N ASN A 141 -20.69 -9.76 -4.76
CA ASN A 141 -21.20 -8.52 -5.34
C ASN A 141 -22.16 -7.80 -4.39
N ARG A 142 -22.99 -8.52 -3.63
CA ARG A 142 -23.83 -7.92 -2.57
C ARG A 142 -22.99 -7.26 -1.48
N TRP A 143 -21.97 -7.94 -0.97
CA TRP A 143 -21.03 -7.35 0.00
C TRP A 143 -20.27 -6.15 -0.56
N ARG A 144 -20.02 -6.13 -1.87
CA ARG A 144 -19.45 -4.98 -2.57
C ARG A 144 -20.44 -3.80 -2.66
N GLN A 145 -21.73 -4.04 -2.70
CA GLN A 145 -22.73 -2.96 -2.74
C GLN A 145 -23.05 -2.43 -1.34
N GLU A 146 -22.88 -3.25 -0.30
CA GLU A 146 -22.96 -2.85 1.11
C GLU A 146 -21.85 -1.83 1.49
N LYS A 147 -22.15 -0.90 2.41
CA LYS A 147 -21.24 0.18 2.85
C LYS A 147 -20.10 -0.33 3.74
N HIS A 148 -20.19 -0.29 5.06
CA HIS A 148 -19.07 -0.68 5.93
C HIS A 148 -19.05 -2.18 6.22
N GLU A 149 -20.21 -2.81 6.41
CA GLU A 149 -20.28 -4.21 6.83
C GLU A 149 -19.84 -5.20 5.75
N GLY A 150 -20.36 -5.09 4.52
CA GLY A 150 -19.95 -5.96 3.42
C GLY A 150 -18.45 -5.85 3.11
N ARG A 151 -17.87 -4.66 3.30
CA ARG A 151 -16.43 -4.43 3.11
C ARG A 151 -15.59 -5.09 4.17
N ARG A 152 -16.05 -5.07 5.43
CA ARG A 152 -15.43 -5.88 6.49
C ARG A 152 -15.46 -7.38 6.13
N LYS A 153 -16.55 -7.89 5.55
CA LYS A 153 -16.65 -9.30 5.11
C LYS A 153 -15.67 -9.62 3.98
N LEU A 154 -15.57 -8.75 2.97
CA LEU A 154 -14.55 -8.87 1.92
C LEU A 154 -13.13 -8.84 2.50
N GLY A 155 -12.88 -7.94 3.47
CA GLY A 155 -11.63 -7.84 4.27
C GLY A 155 -11.21 -9.17 4.87
N VAL A 156 -12.12 -9.78 5.62
CA VAL A 156 -11.90 -11.07 6.26
C VAL A 156 -11.67 -12.16 5.22
N THR A 157 -12.43 -12.16 4.12
CA THR A 157 -12.28 -13.14 3.03
C THR A 157 -10.91 -13.06 2.38
N ALA A 158 -10.42 -11.85 2.11
CA ALA A 158 -9.10 -11.63 1.52
C ALA A 158 -7.97 -12.03 2.47
N ARG A 159 -8.13 -11.86 3.79
CA ARG A 159 -7.17 -12.37 4.81
C ARG A 159 -7.14 -13.89 4.85
N TRP A 160 -8.29 -14.56 4.73
CA TRP A 160 -8.33 -16.03 4.60
C TRP A 160 -7.68 -16.51 3.31
N LEU A 161 -7.94 -15.84 2.18
CA LEU A 161 -7.30 -16.17 0.93
C LEU A 161 -5.78 -15.92 0.97
N THR A 162 -5.33 -14.88 1.68
CA THR A 162 -3.91 -14.61 1.92
C THR A 162 -3.24 -15.77 2.64
N LEU A 163 -3.90 -16.35 3.66
CA LEU A 163 -3.38 -17.53 4.36
C LEU A 163 -3.14 -18.67 3.37
N ILE A 164 -4.15 -19.01 2.57
CA ILE A 164 -4.07 -20.10 1.59
C ILE A 164 -2.94 -19.83 0.58
N LEU A 165 -2.89 -18.64 -0.01
CA LEU A 165 -1.86 -18.27 -0.98
C LEU A 165 -0.46 -18.30 -0.36
N SER A 166 -0.29 -17.83 0.88
CA SER A 166 1.00 -17.84 1.56
C SER A 166 1.48 -19.27 1.84
N LEU A 167 0.59 -20.19 2.18
CA LEU A 167 0.91 -21.60 2.38
C LEU A 167 1.33 -22.25 1.06
N VAL A 168 0.60 -21.99 -0.03
CA VAL A 168 0.91 -22.54 -1.36
C VAL A 168 2.23 -21.97 -1.90
N GLN A 169 2.41 -20.65 -1.88
CA GLN A 169 3.64 -20.01 -2.35
C GLN A 169 4.84 -20.36 -1.46
N GLY A 170 4.66 -20.39 -0.14
CA GLY A 170 5.67 -20.83 0.81
C GLY A 170 6.09 -22.28 0.57
N SER A 171 5.15 -23.17 0.26
CA SER A 171 5.43 -24.57 -0.10
C SER A 171 6.21 -24.66 -1.40
N GLY A 172 5.85 -23.86 -2.42
CA GLY A 172 6.59 -23.77 -3.67
C GLY A 172 8.04 -23.32 -3.45
N ILE A 173 8.26 -22.32 -2.59
CA ILE A 173 9.61 -21.87 -2.21
C ILE A 173 10.37 -22.97 -1.47
N ALA A 174 9.76 -23.62 -0.47
CA ALA A 174 10.39 -24.69 0.28
C ALA A 174 10.83 -25.86 -0.62
N ILE A 175 9.96 -26.29 -1.55
CA ILE A 175 10.27 -27.34 -2.53
C ILE A 175 11.37 -26.87 -3.47
N SER A 176 11.32 -25.63 -3.96
CA SER A 176 12.35 -25.07 -4.84
C SER A 176 13.73 -25.08 -4.17
N ILE A 177 13.82 -24.65 -2.90
CA ILE A 177 15.08 -24.68 -2.13
C ILE A 177 15.54 -26.12 -1.90
N SER A 178 14.64 -27.07 -1.65
CA SER A 178 15.01 -28.49 -1.48
C SER A 178 15.60 -29.12 -2.76
N LYS A 179 15.21 -28.60 -3.93
CA LYS A 179 15.73 -29.02 -5.24
C LYS A 179 17.03 -28.30 -5.60
N MET A 180 17.39 -27.21 -4.92
CA MET A 180 18.66 -26.52 -5.14
C MET A 180 19.81 -27.35 -4.54
N SER A 181 20.77 -27.70 -5.39
CA SER A 181 22.06 -28.27 -5.00
C SER A 181 23.17 -27.51 -5.70
N ARG A 182 24.31 -27.39 -5.04
CA ARG A 182 25.52 -26.82 -5.64
C ARG A 182 26.10 -27.79 -6.69
N PRO A 183 27.09 -27.34 -7.49
CA PRO A 183 27.87 -28.22 -8.37
C PRO A 183 28.60 -29.37 -7.64
N ASP A 184 28.78 -29.25 -6.31
CA ASP A 184 29.37 -30.26 -5.41
C ASP A 184 28.35 -31.28 -4.88
N GLY A 185 27.06 -31.17 -5.24
CA GLY A 185 26.01 -32.15 -4.95
C GLY A 185 25.39 -32.09 -3.55
N LEU A 186 25.82 -31.15 -2.69
CA LEU A 186 25.25 -31.02 -1.34
C LEU A 186 23.95 -30.20 -1.35
N PRO A 187 22.91 -30.64 -0.60
CA PRO A 187 21.65 -29.91 -0.51
C PRO A 187 21.84 -28.57 0.24
N VAL A 188 21.13 -27.54 -0.21
CA VAL A 188 21.12 -26.20 0.43
C VAL A 188 20.37 -26.22 1.78
N LEU A 189 19.46 -27.17 1.95
CA LEU A 189 18.74 -27.40 3.20
C LEU A 189 19.66 -28.13 4.21
N ALA A 190 19.77 -27.60 5.43
CA ALA A 190 20.61 -28.17 6.47
C ALA A 190 20.08 -29.52 7.03
N GLY A 191 18.80 -29.84 6.76
CA GLY A 191 18.17 -31.11 7.09
C GLY A 191 17.49 -31.72 5.86
N ALA A 192 17.51 -33.05 5.75
CA ALA A 192 16.80 -33.78 4.71
C ALA A 192 15.42 -34.20 5.25
N GLY A 193 14.35 -33.43 4.97
CA GLY A 193 13.01 -33.84 5.37
C GLY A 193 11.88 -32.83 5.14
N LEU A 194 10.65 -33.33 5.23
CA LEU A 194 9.41 -32.55 5.23
C LEU A 194 9.38 -31.54 6.41
N GLU A 195 10.02 -31.86 7.53
CA GLU A 195 10.08 -31.03 8.73
C GLU A 195 10.73 -29.67 8.47
N SER A 196 11.89 -29.67 7.81
CA SER A 196 12.56 -28.43 7.40
C SER A 196 11.70 -27.62 6.43
N GLY A 197 10.99 -28.26 5.50
CA GLY A 197 10.05 -27.58 4.61
C GLY A 197 8.88 -26.92 5.35
N LEU A 198 8.31 -27.61 6.33
CA LEU A 198 7.21 -27.09 7.15
C LEU A 198 7.62 -25.86 7.97
N ILE A 199 8.82 -25.86 8.56
CA ILE A 199 9.37 -24.70 9.28
C ILE A 199 9.46 -23.48 8.35
N ILE A 200 9.93 -23.68 7.11
CA ILE A 200 9.99 -22.62 6.09
C ILE A 200 8.60 -22.07 5.80
N VAL A 201 7.63 -22.95 5.51
CA VAL A 201 6.24 -22.56 5.18
C VAL A 201 5.62 -21.77 6.32
N ILE A 202 5.69 -22.28 7.55
CA ILE A 202 5.12 -21.61 8.73
C ILE A 202 5.81 -20.26 8.96
N THR A 203 7.14 -20.19 8.85
CA THR A 203 7.89 -18.94 9.05
C THR A 203 7.50 -17.89 8.01
N LEU A 204 7.45 -18.27 6.73
CA LEU A 204 7.07 -17.37 5.64
C LEU A 204 5.62 -16.88 5.80
N THR A 205 4.69 -17.79 6.12
CA THR A 205 3.29 -17.42 6.39
C THR A 205 3.17 -16.49 7.60
N ALA A 206 3.85 -16.78 8.71
CA ALA A 206 3.85 -15.92 9.89
C ALA A 206 4.38 -14.52 9.57
N CYS A 207 5.44 -14.41 8.77
CA CYS A 207 5.99 -13.12 8.33
C CYS A 207 5.01 -12.31 7.47
N VAL A 208 4.21 -12.96 6.61
CA VAL A 208 3.15 -12.26 5.86
C VAL A 208 2.15 -11.62 6.83
N PHE A 209 1.67 -12.36 7.84
CA PHE A 209 0.71 -11.83 8.82
C PHE A 209 1.30 -10.76 9.75
N ILE A 210 2.57 -10.89 10.14
CA ILE A 210 3.29 -9.83 10.85
C ILE A 210 3.34 -8.56 10.00
N SER A 211 3.61 -8.70 8.69
CA SER A 211 3.60 -7.56 7.77
C SER A 211 2.22 -6.89 7.70
N LEU A 212 1.14 -7.68 7.67
CA LEU A 212 -0.23 -7.13 7.71
C LEU A 212 -0.52 -6.40 9.02
N TRP A 213 -0.07 -6.95 10.14
CA TRP A 213 -0.22 -6.29 11.43
C TRP A 213 0.56 -4.97 11.48
N ILE A 214 1.77 -4.93 10.91
CA ILE A 214 2.55 -3.68 10.76
C ILE A 214 1.79 -2.68 9.89
N ALA A 215 1.19 -3.10 8.78
CA ALA A 215 0.37 -2.23 7.94
C ALA A 215 -0.84 -1.65 8.70
N ASP A 216 -1.56 -2.46 9.48
CA ASP A 216 -2.68 -1.99 10.30
C ASP A 216 -2.23 -0.99 11.38
N LEU A 217 -1.03 -1.18 11.95
CA LEU A 217 -0.43 -0.23 12.90
C LEU A 217 -0.04 1.09 12.24
N ILE A 218 0.57 1.06 11.06
CA ILE A 218 0.90 2.28 10.30
C ILE A 218 -0.40 3.02 9.94
N THR A 219 -1.43 2.32 9.48
CA THR A 219 -2.72 2.94 9.12
C THR A 219 -3.40 3.61 10.31
N SER A 220 -3.27 3.04 11.52
CA SER A 220 -3.95 3.56 12.71
C SER A 220 -3.17 4.65 13.46
N ARG A 221 -1.83 4.58 13.47
CA ARG A 221 -0.97 5.46 14.27
C ARG A 221 0.10 6.22 13.48
N GLY A 222 0.31 5.85 12.22
CA GLY A 222 1.33 6.42 11.35
C GLY A 222 0.79 7.49 10.40
N LEU A 223 1.50 7.65 9.29
CA LEU A 223 1.21 8.55 8.19
C LEU A 223 0.70 7.75 6.99
N GLY A 224 -0.41 8.18 6.38
CA GLY A 224 -1.01 7.51 5.23
C GLY A 224 -1.49 6.08 5.51
N ASN A 225 -1.71 5.32 4.43
CA ASN A 225 -2.16 3.93 4.51
C ASN A 225 -0.96 2.98 4.64
N GLY A 226 -0.99 2.10 5.64
CA GLY A 226 0.12 1.20 5.94
C GLY A 226 0.42 0.17 4.87
N ILE A 227 -0.58 -0.36 4.16
CA ILE A 227 -0.37 -1.31 3.05
C ILE A 227 0.47 -0.62 1.96
N SER A 228 0.13 0.63 1.67
CA SER A 228 0.80 1.48 0.69
C SER A 228 2.22 1.79 1.11
N MET A 229 2.45 2.06 2.40
CA MET A 229 3.79 2.30 2.95
C MET A 229 4.67 1.05 2.85
N LEU A 230 4.10 -0.15 3.04
CA LEU A 230 4.84 -1.41 2.83
C LEU A 230 5.19 -1.63 1.36
N ILE A 231 4.25 -1.41 0.44
CA ILE A 231 4.49 -1.47 -1.01
C ILE A 231 5.57 -0.46 -1.40
N PHE A 232 5.43 0.80 -0.97
CA PHE A 232 6.38 1.88 -1.24
C PHE A 232 7.78 1.53 -0.80
N THR A 233 7.91 0.99 0.41
CA THR A 233 9.19 0.53 0.94
C THR A 233 9.77 -0.54 0.03
N GLY A 234 8.98 -1.55 -0.35
CA GLY A 234 9.35 -2.60 -1.31
C GLY A 234 9.88 -2.03 -2.63
N VAL A 235 9.09 -1.19 -3.27
CA VAL A 235 9.38 -0.51 -4.54
C VAL A 235 10.68 0.30 -4.46
N ILE A 236 10.91 1.05 -3.38
CA ILE A 236 12.16 1.82 -3.20
C ILE A 236 13.37 0.89 -3.21
N ALA A 237 13.34 -0.23 -2.48
CA ALA A 237 14.51 -1.11 -2.46
C ALA A 237 14.71 -1.83 -3.80
N SER A 238 13.64 -2.21 -4.49
CA SER A 238 13.76 -2.78 -5.83
C SER A 238 14.40 -1.78 -6.78
N LEU A 239 13.92 -0.53 -6.78
CA LEU A 239 14.47 0.54 -7.62
C LEU A 239 15.94 0.84 -7.29
N LEU A 240 16.31 0.89 -6.00
CA LEU A 240 17.71 1.07 -5.58
C LEU A 240 18.60 -0.11 -6.00
N SER A 241 18.11 -1.34 -5.85
CA SER A 241 18.82 -2.55 -6.27
C SER A 241 19.04 -2.58 -7.78
N ASP A 242 18.00 -2.26 -8.55
CA ASP A 242 18.04 -2.24 -10.02
C ASP A 242 19.00 -1.15 -10.53
N ILE A 243 19.02 0.02 -9.90
CA ILE A 243 19.98 1.10 -10.20
C ILE A 243 21.40 0.65 -9.85
N GLY A 244 21.61 0.06 -8.67
CA GLY A 244 22.93 -0.41 -8.23
C GLY A 244 23.49 -1.49 -9.16
N PHE A 245 22.65 -2.44 -9.57
CA PHE A 245 23.02 -3.47 -10.53
C PHE A 245 23.33 -2.90 -11.90
N SER A 246 22.48 -1.99 -12.41
CA SER A 246 22.70 -1.30 -13.71
C SER A 246 23.99 -0.47 -13.70
N PHE A 247 24.30 0.19 -12.58
CA PHE A 247 25.54 0.95 -12.42
C PHE A 247 26.76 0.03 -12.43
N HIS A 248 26.72 -1.06 -11.66
CA HIS A 248 27.81 -2.04 -11.61
C HIS A 248 28.06 -2.69 -12.98
N SER A 249 27.00 -3.14 -13.67
CA SER A 249 27.09 -3.75 -14.99
C SER A 249 27.62 -2.79 -16.06
N THR A 250 27.36 -1.49 -15.89
CA THR A 250 27.86 -0.45 -16.80
C THR A 250 29.33 -0.13 -16.55
N MET A 251 29.75 -0.11 -15.28
CA MET A 251 31.16 0.12 -14.91
C MET A 251 32.08 -1.06 -15.22
N SER A 252 31.54 -2.28 -15.35
CA SER A 252 32.30 -3.45 -15.81
C SER A 252 32.60 -3.46 -17.32
N VAL A 253 32.09 -2.47 -18.09
CA VAL A 253 32.40 -2.34 -19.52
C VAL A 253 33.78 -1.70 -19.69
N MET A 254 34.65 -2.36 -20.47
CA MET A 254 36.08 -2.08 -20.61
C MET A 254 36.42 -0.66 -21.14
N ASN A 255 35.46 0.04 -21.76
CA ASN A 255 35.61 1.41 -22.25
C ASN A 255 34.93 2.44 -21.34
N ARG A 256 35.74 3.32 -20.74
CA ARG A 256 35.28 4.36 -19.79
C ARG A 256 34.35 5.40 -20.43
N MET A 257 34.51 5.71 -21.73
CA MET A 257 33.63 6.65 -22.45
C MET A 257 32.24 6.04 -22.72
N ASP A 258 32.18 4.75 -23.08
CA ASP A 258 30.91 4.04 -23.31
C ASP A 258 30.10 3.89 -22.00
N GLY A 259 30.79 3.68 -20.87
CA GLY A 259 30.16 3.63 -19.55
C GLY A 259 29.50 4.94 -19.13
N LEU A 260 30.13 6.09 -19.41
CA LEU A 260 29.57 7.41 -19.09
C LEU A 260 28.33 7.73 -19.93
N VAL A 261 28.37 7.45 -21.23
CA VAL A 261 27.20 7.62 -22.13
C VAL A 261 26.04 6.74 -21.67
N LYS A 262 26.31 5.49 -21.28
CA LYS A 262 25.31 4.57 -20.72
C LYS A 262 24.66 5.09 -19.44
N ILE A 263 25.45 5.60 -18.49
CA ILE A 263 24.92 6.21 -17.25
C ILE A 263 24.04 7.42 -17.59
N PHE A 264 24.49 8.28 -18.52
CA PHE A 264 23.72 9.45 -18.92
C PHE A 264 22.36 9.08 -19.52
N ILE A 265 22.33 8.10 -20.44
CA ILE A 265 21.09 7.59 -21.04
C ILE A 265 20.17 6.97 -19.97
N MET A 266 20.73 6.19 -19.05
CA MET A 266 19.98 5.60 -17.93
C MET A 266 19.32 6.68 -17.07
N LEU A 267 20.06 7.72 -16.68
CA LEU A 267 19.52 8.83 -15.90
C LEU A 267 18.44 9.58 -16.68
N LEU A 268 18.66 9.85 -17.97
CA LEU A 268 17.68 10.52 -18.83
C LEU A 268 16.37 9.73 -18.87
N ILE A 269 16.43 8.41 -19.05
CA ILE A 269 15.23 7.56 -19.08
C ILE A 269 14.57 7.47 -17.69
N LEU A 270 15.35 7.38 -16.61
CA LEU A 270 14.81 7.36 -15.24
C LEU A 270 14.08 8.67 -14.92
N PHE A 271 14.69 9.83 -15.20
CA PHE A 271 14.06 11.13 -14.99
C PHE A 271 12.91 11.38 -15.96
N GLY A 272 13.04 10.98 -17.23
CA GLY A 272 12.01 11.13 -18.25
C GLY A 272 10.77 10.29 -17.93
N SER A 273 10.95 9.04 -17.52
CA SER A 273 9.85 8.19 -17.04
C SER A 273 9.24 8.75 -15.75
N GLY A 274 10.05 9.17 -14.77
CA GLY A 274 9.54 9.84 -13.57
C GLY A 274 8.70 11.07 -13.89
N ALA A 275 9.17 11.94 -14.78
CA ALA A 275 8.45 13.14 -15.22
C ALA A 275 7.14 12.81 -15.95
N LEU A 276 7.16 11.82 -16.85
CA LEU A 276 5.98 11.33 -17.54
C LEU A 276 4.95 10.75 -16.56
N SER A 277 5.40 9.95 -15.58
CA SER A 277 4.56 9.43 -14.49
C SER A 277 3.91 10.57 -13.70
N VAL A 278 4.69 11.57 -13.28
CA VAL A 278 4.15 12.73 -12.54
C VAL A 278 3.13 13.51 -13.38
N TYR A 279 3.41 13.70 -14.68
CA TYR A 279 2.51 14.37 -15.60
C TYR A 279 1.17 13.63 -15.70
N MET A 280 1.21 12.33 -15.97
CA MET A 280 0.00 11.51 -16.14
C MET A 280 -0.81 11.38 -14.86
N GLU A 281 -0.15 11.27 -13.70
CA GLU A 281 -0.82 11.11 -12.40
C GLU A 281 -1.40 12.41 -11.84
N ARG A 282 -0.89 13.57 -12.27
CA ARG A 282 -1.43 14.90 -11.90
C ARG A 282 -2.50 15.39 -12.86
N ARG A 283 -2.44 15.01 -14.14
CA ARG A 283 -3.40 15.44 -15.14
C ARG A 283 -4.78 14.82 -14.90
N LYS A 284 -5.80 15.69 -14.93
CA LYS A 284 -7.20 15.35 -14.75
C LYS A 284 -8.00 15.91 -15.92
N TYR A 285 -8.99 15.13 -16.36
CA TYR A 285 -10.06 15.56 -17.23
C TYR A 285 -11.22 16.02 -16.34
N ASP A 286 -11.48 17.32 -16.36
CA ASP A 286 -12.49 17.97 -15.54
C ASP A 286 -13.81 18.00 -16.29
N LEU A 287 -14.78 17.23 -15.80
CA LEU A 287 -16.13 17.23 -16.33
C LEU A 287 -16.96 18.29 -15.59
N ASN A 288 -17.29 19.37 -16.29
CA ASN A 288 -18.10 20.44 -15.74
C ASN A 288 -19.56 20.01 -15.61
N VAL A 289 -20.13 20.19 -14.43
CA VAL A 289 -21.54 19.92 -14.12
C VAL A 289 -22.14 21.14 -13.42
N ARG A 290 -23.43 21.38 -13.61
CA ARG A 290 -24.17 22.48 -13.00
C ARG A 290 -25.11 21.91 -11.94
N LEU A 291 -25.03 22.41 -10.73
CA LEU A 291 -25.93 22.07 -9.66
C LEU A 291 -27.26 22.84 -9.82
N LYS A 292 -28.36 22.30 -9.27
CA LYS A 292 -29.67 22.98 -9.29
C LYS A 292 -29.67 24.37 -8.67
N ASN A 293 -28.77 24.65 -7.73
CA ASN A 293 -28.55 25.97 -7.15
C ASN A 293 -27.81 26.95 -8.09
N ASN A 294 -27.64 26.58 -9.36
CA ASN A 294 -26.97 27.35 -10.39
C ASN A 294 -25.44 27.49 -10.22
N SER A 295 -24.84 26.78 -9.27
CA SER A 295 -23.39 26.75 -9.10
C SER A 295 -22.74 25.73 -10.04
N ASN A 296 -21.54 26.05 -10.54
CA ASN A 296 -20.77 25.15 -11.38
C ASN A 296 -19.90 24.27 -10.48
N ALA A 297 -20.00 22.96 -10.62
CA ALA A 297 -19.13 21.98 -9.99
C ALA A 297 -18.32 21.20 -11.03
N VAL A 298 -17.25 20.55 -10.58
CA VAL A 298 -16.33 19.83 -11.45
C VAL A 298 -16.16 18.40 -10.95
N MET A 299 -16.34 17.43 -11.83
CA MET A 299 -16.09 16.02 -11.56
C MET A 299 -14.78 15.59 -12.25
N PRO A 300 -13.69 15.37 -11.49
CA PRO A 300 -12.39 15.11 -12.06
C PRO A 300 -12.18 13.62 -12.36
N PHE A 301 -11.71 13.29 -13.56
CA PHE A 301 -11.27 11.95 -13.97
C PHE A 301 -9.77 11.95 -14.24
N LYS A 302 -9.04 10.93 -13.79
CA LYS A 302 -7.63 10.80 -14.15
C LYS A 302 -7.48 10.39 -15.61
N TYR A 303 -6.37 10.82 -16.23
CA TYR A 303 -6.00 10.35 -17.57
C TYR A 303 -5.71 8.84 -17.57
N ASN A 304 -4.98 8.37 -16.56
CA ASN A 304 -4.85 6.94 -16.26
C ASN A 304 -6.11 6.46 -15.51
N ILE A 305 -7.19 6.23 -16.25
CA ILE A 305 -8.52 5.97 -15.67
C ILE A 305 -8.60 4.61 -14.96
N SER A 306 -7.91 3.58 -15.48
CA SER A 306 -7.94 2.20 -14.98
C SER A 306 -6.80 1.87 -14.01
N GLY A 307 -5.83 2.79 -13.84
CA GLY A 307 -4.68 2.61 -12.96
C GLY A 307 -3.65 1.63 -13.52
N ILE A 308 -2.83 1.02 -12.65
CA ILE A 308 -1.76 0.10 -13.05
C ILE A 308 -2.20 -1.37 -12.98
N ILE A 309 -3.27 -1.68 -12.24
CA ILE A 309 -3.67 -3.06 -11.94
C ILE A 309 -3.81 -3.95 -13.19
N PRO A 310 -4.37 -3.48 -14.32
CA PRO A 310 -4.39 -4.27 -15.54
C PRO A 310 -3.01 -4.78 -15.98
N ALA A 311 -1.96 -3.96 -15.87
CA ALA A 311 -0.59 -4.37 -16.18
C ALA A 311 -0.05 -5.39 -15.18
N ALA A 312 -0.25 -5.16 -13.87
CA ALA A 312 0.19 -6.11 -12.84
C ALA A 312 -0.52 -7.48 -12.97
N LEU A 313 -1.83 -7.47 -13.28
CA LEU A 313 -2.60 -8.68 -13.50
C LEU A 313 -2.17 -9.42 -14.76
N ALA A 314 -1.88 -8.70 -15.86
CA ALA A 314 -1.37 -9.31 -17.08
C ALA A 314 -0.05 -10.07 -16.85
N VAL A 315 0.89 -9.45 -16.11
CA VAL A 315 2.16 -10.10 -15.72
C VAL A 315 1.90 -11.34 -14.86
N ASN A 316 1.05 -11.23 -13.84
CA ASN A 316 0.73 -12.36 -12.97
C ASN A 316 0.07 -13.53 -13.73
N ILE A 317 -0.86 -13.25 -14.65
CA ILE A 317 -1.52 -14.28 -15.47
C ILE A 317 -0.49 -15.04 -16.31
N VAL A 318 0.46 -14.32 -16.93
CA VAL A 318 1.48 -14.95 -17.79
C VAL A 318 2.51 -15.76 -16.98
N LEU A 319 2.85 -15.32 -15.77
CA LEU A 319 3.89 -15.97 -14.95
C LEU A 319 3.36 -17.04 -14.00
N THR A 320 2.06 -17.05 -13.69
CA THR A 320 1.46 -18.07 -12.82
C THR A 320 1.70 -19.50 -13.34
N PRO A 321 1.54 -19.81 -14.64
CA PRO A 321 1.90 -21.12 -15.19
C PRO A 321 3.37 -21.49 -14.96
N ALA A 322 4.30 -20.52 -15.07
CA ALA A 322 5.71 -20.76 -14.80
C ALA A 322 5.96 -21.17 -13.34
N SER A 323 5.13 -20.69 -12.40
CA SER A 323 5.23 -21.07 -10.98
C SER A 323 4.88 -22.54 -10.73
N VAL A 324 4.13 -23.20 -11.62
CA VAL A 324 3.84 -24.64 -11.51
C VAL A 324 5.12 -25.49 -11.66
N THR A 325 6.13 -24.97 -12.37
CA THR A 325 7.43 -25.65 -12.53
C THR A 325 8.20 -25.79 -11.23
N TYR A 326 7.87 -25.01 -10.19
CA TYR A 326 8.42 -25.25 -8.85
C TYR A 326 8.06 -26.64 -8.32
N PHE A 327 6.91 -27.19 -8.73
CA PHE A 327 6.40 -28.48 -8.29
C PHE A 327 6.83 -29.63 -9.20
N THR A 328 6.97 -29.41 -10.51
CA THR A 328 7.40 -30.44 -11.48
C THR A 328 8.94 -30.54 -11.60
N ARG A 329 9.44 -31.61 -12.22
CA ARG A 329 10.85 -31.70 -12.69
C ARG A 329 10.97 -31.31 -14.16
N ASP A 330 9.93 -31.58 -14.95
CA ASP A 330 9.89 -31.22 -16.35
C ASP A 330 9.51 -29.76 -16.52
N TYR A 331 10.34 -29.03 -17.26
CA TYR A 331 10.05 -27.66 -17.70
C TYR A 331 9.45 -27.77 -19.11
N PRO A 332 8.11 -27.73 -19.25
CA PRO A 332 7.50 -27.88 -20.57
C PRO A 332 7.99 -26.76 -21.50
N ASP A 333 8.36 -27.13 -22.73
CA ASP A 333 9.00 -26.22 -23.70
C ASP A 333 8.20 -24.95 -23.94
N ILE A 334 6.87 -25.02 -23.83
CA ILE A 334 5.98 -23.87 -23.98
C ILE A 334 6.26 -22.75 -22.95
N LEU A 335 6.74 -23.09 -21.76
CA LEU A 335 7.08 -22.10 -20.73
C LEU A 335 8.37 -21.34 -21.03
N LYS A 336 9.20 -21.79 -21.98
CA LYS A 336 10.38 -21.03 -22.43
C LYS A 336 9.95 -19.74 -23.12
N TYR A 337 8.82 -19.77 -23.84
CA TYR A 337 8.25 -18.60 -24.51
C TYR A 337 7.60 -17.59 -23.55
N PHE A 338 7.34 -17.97 -22.30
CA PHE A 338 6.77 -17.08 -21.29
C PHE A 338 7.81 -16.60 -20.26
N GLN A 339 9.09 -16.84 -20.53
CA GLN A 339 10.17 -16.29 -19.70
C GLN A 339 10.37 -14.79 -19.97
N TYR A 340 10.74 -14.08 -18.90
CA TYR A 340 11.13 -12.67 -18.99
C TYR A 340 12.19 -12.45 -20.06
N GLY A 341 11.97 -11.42 -20.89
CA GLY A 341 12.92 -11.01 -21.94
C GLY A 341 12.70 -11.66 -23.30
N THR A 342 11.79 -12.64 -23.42
CA THR A 342 11.38 -13.16 -24.73
C THR A 342 10.36 -12.23 -25.39
N TRP A 343 10.39 -12.15 -26.73
CA TRP A 343 9.42 -11.36 -27.51
C TRP A 343 7.99 -11.89 -27.35
N SER A 344 7.83 -13.22 -27.26
CA SER A 344 6.56 -13.88 -26.98
C SER A 344 5.98 -13.43 -25.64
N TYR A 345 6.78 -13.43 -24.57
CA TYR A 345 6.35 -12.90 -23.27
C TYR A 345 5.89 -11.45 -23.38
N PHE A 346 6.67 -10.59 -24.04
CA PHE A 346 6.33 -9.17 -24.19
C PHE A 346 5.01 -8.94 -24.94
N ILE A 347 4.81 -9.64 -26.07
CA ILE A 347 3.61 -9.54 -26.89
C ILE A 347 2.40 -10.05 -26.11
N THR A 348 2.50 -11.22 -25.47
CA THR A 348 1.40 -11.80 -24.70
C THR A 348 1.00 -10.91 -23.53
N VAL A 349 1.96 -10.42 -22.74
CA VAL A 349 1.67 -9.49 -21.63
C VAL A 349 1.01 -8.22 -22.14
N THR A 350 1.49 -7.67 -23.26
CA THR A 350 0.91 -6.45 -23.84
C THR A 350 -0.54 -6.66 -24.29
N ILE A 351 -0.83 -7.75 -25.01
CA ILE A 351 -2.19 -8.04 -25.48
C ILE A 351 -3.13 -8.22 -24.29
N ILE A 352 -2.73 -9.04 -23.30
CA ILE A 352 -3.53 -9.28 -22.10
C ILE A 352 -3.73 -7.97 -21.33
N MET A 353 -2.69 -7.15 -21.19
CA MET A 353 -2.77 -5.84 -20.54
C MET A 353 -3.80 -4.95 -21.23
N VAL A 354 -3.76 -4.82 -22.57
CA VAL A 354 -4.69 -3.99 -23.33
C VAL A 354 -6.13 -4.45 -23.09
N VAL A 355 -6.39 -5.76 -23.25
CA VAL A 355 -7.73 -6.35 -23.08
C VAL A 355 -8.25 -6.10 -21.66
N ILE A 356 -7.45 -6.41 -20.64
CA ILE A 356 -7.82 -6.20 -19.24
C ILE A 356 -8.03 -4.72 -18.94
N TYR A 357 -7.22 -3.83 -19.51
CA TYR A 357 -7.32 -2.39 -19.24
C TYR A 357 -8.65 -1.81 -19.74
N PHE A 358 -9.06 -2.16 -20.96
CA PHE A 358 -10.37 -1.76 -21.50
C PHE A 358 -11.52 -2.39 -20.73
N TRP A 359 -11.42 -3.69 -20.42
CA TRP A 359 -12.43 -4.38 -19.61
C TRP A 359 -12.63 -3.69 -18.24
N PHE A 360 -11.55 -3.35 -17.56
CA PHE A 360 -11.60 -2.63 -16.28
C PHE A 360 -12.20 -1.24 -16.44
N THR A 361 -11.81 -0.50 -17.47
CA THR A 361 -12.36 0.84 -17.71
C THR A 361 -13.89 0.79 -17.84
N ALA A 362 -14.40 -0.14 -18.63
CA ALA A 362 -15.84 -0.31 -18.84
C ALA A 362 -16.58 -0.73 -17.55
N MET A 363 -16.00 -1.61 -16.72
CA MET A 363 -16.63 -2.04 -15.47
C MET A 363 -16.70 -0.92 -14.41
N TYR A 364 -15.65 -0.10 -14.32
CA TYR A 364 -15.51 0.90 -13.26
C TYR A 364 -16.11 2.25 -13.60
N TYR A 365 -16.00 2.66 -14.87
CA TYR A 365 -16.47 3.95 -15.36
C TYR A 365 -17.67 3.76 -16.29
N ASN A 366 -18.65 2.99 -15.80
CA ASN A 366 -19.93 2.85 -16.47
C ASN A 366 -20.67 4.21 -16.47
N PRO A 367 -21.00 4.77 -17.66
CA PRO A 367 -21.66 6.06 -17.79
C PRO A 367 -22.98 6.15 -17.01
N ASP A 368 -23.83 5.13 -17.06
CA ASP A 368 -25.14 5.12 -16.37
C ASP A 368 -24.99 5.31 -14.86
N LYS A 369 -24.01 4.64 -14.24
CA LYS A 369 -23.75 4.78 -12.81
C LYS A 369 -23.31 6.19 -12.44
N ILE A 370 -22.50 6.82 -13.30
CA ILE A 370 -22.03 8.20 -13.10
C ILE A 370 -23.19 9.18 -13.28
N ILE A 371 -24.05 8.96 -14.27
CA ILE A 371 -25.26 9.75 -14.50
C ILE A 371 -26.21 9.66 -13.31
N ASN A 372 -26.47 8.46 -12.81
CA ASN A 372 -27.32 8.25 -11.65
C ASN A 372 -26.74 8.87 -10.39
N PHE A 373 -25.41 8.82 -10.22
CA PHE A 373 -24.73 9.55 -9.14
C PHE A 373 -24.93 11.07 -9.25
N LEU A 374 -24.71 11.65 -10.42
CA LEU A 374 -24.91 13.09 -10.64
C LEU A 374 -26.37 13.51 -10.38
N ARG A 375 -27.34 12.71 -10.86
CA ARG A 375 -28.77 12.91 -10.57
C ARG A 375 -29.08 12.84 -9.08
N SER A 376 -28.48 11.88 -8.36
CA SER A 376 -28.62 11.77 -6.90
C SER A 376 -28.06 12.98 -6.15
N LYS A 377 -27.13 13.70 -6.79
CA LYS A 377 -26.48 14.91 -6.28
C LYS A 377 -27.02 16.22 -6.87
N ASN A 378 -28.24 16.17 -7.44
CA ASN A 378 -28.89 17.32 -8.08
C ASN A 378 -27.98 18.08 -9.07
N ALA A 379 -27.06 17.35 -9.71
CA ALA A 379 -26.08 17.88 -10.64
C ALA A 379 -26.44 17.43 -12.06
N GLU A 380 -26.50 18.40 -12.97
CA GLU A 380 -26.78 18.19 -14.38
C GLU A 380 -25.54 18.52 -15.21
N PRO A 381 -25.15 17.67 -16.16
CA PRO A 381 -24.01 17.95 -17.03
C PRO A 381 -24.27 19.14 -17.95
N LEU A 382 -23.26 19.99 -18.13
CA LEU A 382 -23.28 21.06 -19.13
C LEU A 382 -23.08 20.45 -20.53
N LEU A 383 -24.17 20.22 -21.24
CA LEU A 383 -24.15 19.64 -22.59
C LEU A 383 -24.54 20.63 -23.67
N SER A 384 -23.94 20.48 -24.85
CA SER A 384 -24.47 20.99 -26.11
C SER A 384 -25.63 20.09 -26.58
N ASN A 385 -26.71 20.68 -27.09
CA ASN A 385 -28.01 20.06 -27.33
C ASN A 385 -28.05 18.80 -28.25
N ASP A 386 -26.98 18.47 -28.98
CA ASP A 386 -27.04 17.47 -30.06
C ASP A 386 -26.56 16.05 -29.70
N VAL A 387 -25.96 15.82 -28.51
CA VAL A 387 -25.38 14.51 -28.15
C VAL A 387 -25.88 14.04 -26.79
N SER A 388 -26.38 12.80 -26.73
CA SER A 388 -26.67 12.15 -25.44
C SER A 388 -25.41 12.14 -24.56
N PHE A 389 -25.55 12.61 -23.33
CA PHE A 389 -24.48 12.67 -22.33
C PHE A 389 -23.71 11.34 -22.20
N GLU A 390 -24.45 10.24 -22.24
CA GLU A 390 -23.91 8.89 -22.14
C GLU A 390 -22.91 8.60 -23.25
N LYS A 391 -23.26 8.93 -24.51
CA LYS A 391 -22.38 8.76 -25.68
C LYS A 391 -21.16 9.67 -25.59
N MET A 392 -21.31 10.89 -25.06
CA MET A 392 -20.19 11.79 -24.84
C MET A 392 -19.21 11.21 -23.82
N LEU A 393 -19.71 10.73 -22.67
CA LEU A 393 -18.90 10.11 -21.63
C LEU A 393 -18.19 8.86 -22.14
N ASP A 394 -18.91 7.98 -22.82
CA ASP A 394 -18.35 6.74 -23.36
C ASP A 394 -17.22 7.01 -24.37
N LYS A 395 -17.42 7.96 -25.29
CA LYS A 395 -16.36 8.40 -26.22
C LYS A 395 -15.15 8.97 -25.48
N LYS A 396 -15.36 9.78 -24.43
CA LYS A 396 -14.28 10.37 -23.64
C LYS A 396 -13.54 9.30 -22.83
N PHE A 397 -14.22 8.39 -22.14
CA PHE A 397 -13.59 7.32 -21.38
C PHE A 397 -12.82 6.35 -22.29
N THR A 398 -13.36 6.04 -23.47
CA THR A 398 -12.62 5.26 -24.48
C THR A 398 -11.35 5.99 -24.93
N THR A 399 -11.42 7.30 -25.15
CA THR A 399 -10.24 8.12 -25.51
C THR A 399 -9.21 8.14 -24.39
N LEU A 400 -9.63 8.34 -23.13
CA LEU A 400 -8.76 8.28 -21.96
C LEU A 400 -8.17 6.88 -21.78
N ALA A 401 -8.93 5.83 -22.09
CA ALA A 401 -8.44 4.46 -22.03
C ALA A 401 -7.31 4.22 -23.03
N ILE A 402 -7.43 4.73 -24.26
CA ILE A 402 -6.37 4.67 -25.26
C ILE A 402 -5.08 5.34 -24.75
N TRP A 403 -5.19 6.55 -24.16
CA TRP A 403 -4.04 7.23 -23.56
C TRP A 403 -3.43 6.45 -22.39
N GLY A 404 -4.26 5.85 -21.55
CA GLY A 404 -3.80 5.02 -20.43
C GLY A 404 -3.10 3.73 -20.88
N VAL A 405 -3.63 3.07 -21.91
CA VAL A 405 -2.97 1.90 -22.53
C VAL A 405 -1.65 2.30 -23.18
N ALA A 406 -1.61 3.39 -23.94
CA ALA A 406 -0.38 3.90 -24.53
C ALA A 406 0.67 4.23 -23.46
N TYR A 407 0.24 4.84 -22.36
CA TYR A 407 1.07 5.09 -21.19
C TYR A 407 1.65 3.79 -20.62
N LEU A 408 0.82 2.79 -20.29
CA LEU A 408 1.31 1.51 -19.76
C LEU A 408 2.13 0.71 -20.77
N PHE A 409 1.86 0.86 -22.07
CA PHE A 409 2.64 0.26 -23.14
C PHE A 409 4.07 0.82 -23.17
N VAL A 410 4.25 2.14 -23.03
CA VAL A 410 5.59 2.75 -22.92
C VAL A 410 6.38 2.12 -21.75
N TYR A 411 5.74 1.92 -20.59
CA TYR A 411 6.39 1.26 -19.46
C TYR A 411 6.60 -0.24 -19.67
N SER A 412 5.72 -0.90 -20.41
CA SER A 412 5.90 -2.30 -20.79
C SER A 412 7.07 -2.47 -21.75
N VAL A 413 7.30 -1.51 -22.65
CA VAL A 413 8.49 -1.47 -23.50
C VAL A 413 9.76 -1.28 -22.66
N LEU A 414 9.71 -0.43 -21.62
CA LEU A 414 10.81 -0.32 -20.64
C LEU A 414 11.05 -1.64 -19.88
N LEU A 415 10.03 -2.51 -19.74
CA LEU A 415 10.17 -3.86 -19.17
C LEU A 415 10.81 -4.87 -20.13
N ASN A 416 10.89 -4.57 -21.43
CA ASN A 416 11.42 -5.52 -22.41
C ASN A 416 12.94 -5.56 -22.37
N ARG A 417 13.45 -6.52 -21.59
CA ARG A 417 14.88 -6.83 -21.50
C ARG A 417 15.51 -7.13 -22.86
N GLY A 418 14.79 -7.66 -23.86
CA GLY A 418 15.33 -7.98 -25.18
C GLY A 418 15.56 -6.78 -26.10
N LEU A 419 14.80 -5.69 -25.93
CA LEU A 419 14.97 -4.44 -26.71
C LEU A 419 16.07 -3.54 -26.12
N PHE A 420 16.19 -3.52 -24.79
CA PHE A 420 17.10 -2.62 -24.06
C PHE A 420 18.19 -3.36 -23.27
N TYR A 421 18.51 -4.62 -23.61
CA TYR A 421 19.46 -5.50 -22.88
C TYR A 421 20.83 -4.87 -22.58
N ALA A 422 21.20 -3.79 -23.28
CA ALA A 422 22.46 -3.08 -23.09
C ALA A 422 22.38 -1.82 -22.19
N TRP A 423 21.20 -1.40 -21.68
CA TRP A 423 21.04 -0.04 -21.15
C TRP A 423 20.30 0.08 -19.80
N ILE A 424 19.27 -0.72 -19.49
CA ILE A 424 18.42 -0.52 -18.27
C ILE A 424 17.88 -1.82 -17.67
N ILE A 425 17.96 -1.94 -16.34
CA ILE A 425 17.55 -3.14 -15.58
C ILE A 425 16.54 -2.79 -14.48
N PHE A 426 15.74 -1.72 -14.61
CA PHE A 426 14.64 -1.43 -13.67
C PHE A 426 13.26 -1.64 -14.29
N SER A 427 12.31 -2.08 -13.48
CA SER A 427 10.93 -2.38 -13.91
C SER A 427 10.12 -1.10 -14.12
N GLY A 428 9.56 -0.87 -15.31
CA GLY A 428 8.75 0.32 -15.60
C GLY A 428 7.56 0.53 -14.64
N ILE A 429 6.91 -0.55 -14.21
CA ILE A 429 5.79 -0.49 -13.26
C ILE A 429 6.22 0.10 -11.91
N THR A 430 7.44 -0.24 -11.43
CA THR A 430 7.95 0.23 -10.13
C THR A 430 8.09 1.76 -10.09
N VAL A 431 8.41 2.40 -11.22
CA VAL A 431 8.49 3.86 -11.32
C VAL A 431 7.12 4.51 -11.11
N ILE A 432 6.08 3.96 -11.75
CA ILE A 432 4.73 4.51 -11.63
C ILE A 432 4.20 4.35 -10.18
N GLU A 433 4.42 3.18 -9.58
CA GLU A 433 4.07 2.92 -8.18
C GLU A 433 4.78 3.89 -7.23
N PHE A 434 6.08 4.07 -7.41
CA PHE A 434 6.89 5.00 -6.61
C PHE A 434 6.34 6.43 -6.69
N VAL A 435 6.09 6.94 -7.91
CA VAL A 435 5.59 8.31 -8.11
C VAL A 435 4.21 8.48 -7.50
N SER A 436 3.31 7.53 -7.71
CA SER A 436 1.93 7.63 -7.26
C SER A 436 1.82 7.64 -5.73
N ILE A 437 2.55 6.74 -5.06
CA ILE A 437 2.58 6.70 -3.59
C ILE A 437 3.27 7.95 -3.05
N SER A 438 4.36 8.40 -3.68
CA SER A 438 5.04 9.65 -3.29
C SER A 438 4.12 10.87 -3.37
N LEU A 439 3.31 10.98 -4.43
CA LEU A 439 2.34 12.07 -4.57
C LEU A 439 1.30 12.07 -3.46
N ASP A 440 0.81 10.90 -3.05
CA ASP A 440 -0.12 10.80 -1.91
C ASP A 440 0.53 11.19 -0.60
N ILE A 441 1.75 10.73 -0.32
CA ILE A 441 2.49 11.10 0.89
C ILE A 441 2.74 12.61 0.91
N ILE A 442 3.15 13.18 -0.20
CA ILE A 442 3.39 14.63 -0.32
C ILE A 442 2.10 15.41 -0.06
N ASN A 443 0.97 14.96 -0.61
CA ASN A 443 -0.32 15.63 -0.41
C ASN A 443 -0.80 15.51 1.05
N ASP A 444 -0.64 14.35 1.68
CA ASP A 444 -1.00 14.14 3.08
C ASP A 444 -0.14 15.02 4.01
N VAL A 445 1.18 15.04 3.80
CA VAL A 445 2.11 15.91 4.57
C VAL A 445 1.80 17.38 4.34
N LYS A 446 1.57 17.81 3.09
CA LYS A 446 1.22 19.20 2.77
C LYS A 446 -0.09 19.62 3.42
N ALA A 447 -1.12 18.78 3.35
CA ALA A 447 -2.41 19.10 3.94
C ALA A 447 -2.27 19.31 5.45
N ARG A 448 -1.67 18.33 6.15
CA ARG A 448 -1.43 18.39 7.60
C ARG A 448 -0.56 19.59 8.01
N LYS A 449 0.42 19.97 7.19
CA LYS A 449 1.27 21.15 7.43
C LYS A 449 0.51 22.47 7.24
N THR A 450 -0.32 22.60 6.20
CA THR A 450 -0.95 23.87 5.84
C THR A 450 -2.13 24.25 6.74
N TYR A 451 -2.92 23.28 7.19
CA TYR A 451 -4.19 23.58 7.88
C TYR A 451 -4.29 23.06 9.32
N GLY A 452 -3.21 22.43 9.83
CA GLY A 452 -3.15 21.95 11.21
C GLY A 452 -4.03 20.71 11.45
N LYS A 453 -4.96 20.78 12.41
CA LYS A 453 -5.78 19.65 12.82
C LYS A 453 -6.97 19.44 11.88
N PHE A 454 -7.07 18.22 11.36
CA PHE A 454 -8.18 17.76 10.54
C PHE A 454 -9.01 16.71 11.27
N VAL A 455 -10.29 16.63 10.90
CA VAL A 455 -11.19 15.57 11.32
C VAL A 455 -11.68 14.84 10.07
N LYS A 456 -11.67 13.50 10.16
CA LYS A 456 -12.24 12.64 9.11
C LYS A 456 -13.76 12.76 9.17
N ILE A 457 -14.38 13.17 8.07
CA ILE A 457 -15.84 13.33 7.98
C ILE A 457 -16.50 12.16 7.26
N ASP A 458 -15.90 11.71 6.16
CA ASP A 458 -16.49 10.69 5.32
C ASP A 458 -15.39 9.82 4.66
N GLU A 459 -15.79 8.69 4.10
CA GLU A 459 -14.90 7.75 3.41
C GLU A 459 -15.51 7.30 2.08
N PHE A 460 -14.87 7.72 0.99
CA PHE A 460 -15.32 7.44 -0.36
C PHE A 460 -14.60 6.23 -0.95
N GLN A 461 -15.34 5.48 -1.77
CA GLN A 461 -14.82 4.28 -2.41
C GLN A 461 -14.41 4.53 -3.86
N LYS A 462 -15.08 5.48 -4.52
CA LYS A 462 -14.84 5.80 -5.91
C LYS A 462 -14.12 7.13 -6.02
N PRO A 463 -12.97 7.18 -6.72
CA PRO A 463 -12.20 8.42 -6.91
C PRO A 463 -13.04 9.59 -7.46
N TYR A 464 -13.95 9.31 -8.39
CA TYR A 464 -14.77 10.35 -9.00
C TYR A 464 -15.79 10.96 -8.02
N GLU A 465 -16.34 10.17 -7.08
CA GLU A 465 -17.27 10.66 -6.05
C GLU A 465 -16.51 11.54 -5.05
N ALA A 466 -15.36 11.05 -4.59
CA ALA A 466 -14.49 11.77 -3.67
C ALA A 466 -14.00 13.09 -4.27
N GLY A 467 -13.57 13.07 -5.53
CA GLY A 467 -13.10 14.23 -6.27
C GLY A 467 -14.19 15.29 -6.48
N PHE A 468 -15.41 14.84 -6.78
CA PHE A 468 -16.57 15.72 -6.90
C PHE A 468 -16.88 16.44 -5.59
N ILE A 469 -17.00 15.70 -4.48
CA ILE A 469 -17.27 16.29 -3.15
C ILE A 469 -16.15 17.24 -2.71
N LYS A 470 -14.88 16.87 -2.95
CA LYS A 470 -13.74 17.74 -2.64
C LYS A 470 -13.83 19.07 -3.40
N ASN A 471 -14.10 19.02 -4.71
CA ASN A 471 -14.25 20.24 -5.52
C ASN A 471 -15.41 21.11 -5.03
N LEU A 472 -16.52 20.48 -4.64
CA LEU A 472 -17.69 21.18 -4.12
C LEU A 472 -17.38 21.89 -2.80
N LEU A 473 -16.65 21.25 -1.89
CA LEU A 473 -16.18 21.87 -0.64
C LEU A 473 -15.17 23.00 -0.88
N ASP A 474 -14.21 22.78 -1.77
CA ASP A 474 -13.19 23.79 -2.13
C ASP A 474 -13.84 25.05 -2.73
N GLN A 475 -14.88 24.89 -3.55
CA GLN A 475 -15.66 26.00 -4.13
C GLN A 475 -16.43 26.79 -3.07
N ASN A 476 -16.85 26.15 -1.99
CA ASN A 476 -17.51 26.81 -0.85
C ASN A 476 -16.51 27.35 0.19
N GLY A 477 -15.21 27.40 -0.14
CA GLY A 477 -14.18 27.95 0.76
C GLY A 477 -13.87 27.06 1.97
N ILE A 478 -14.23 25.77 1.91
CA ILE A 478 -13.91 24.78 2.94
C ILE A 478 -12.65 24.03 2.52
N SER A 479 -11.54 24.32 3.18
CA SER A 479 -10.30 23.60 2.95
C SER A 479 -10.43 22.13 3.36
N CYS A 480 -10.29 21.25 2.39
CA CYS A 480 -10.37 19.81 2.59
C CYS A 480 -9.27 19.07 1.82
N PHE A 481 -8.96 17.85 2.25
CA PHE A 481 -8.06 16.97 1.51
C PHE A 481 -8.57 15.54 1.51
N LEU A 482 -8.16 14.80 0.48
CA LEU A 482 -8.48 13.39 0.28
C LEU A 482 -7.22 12.57 0.55
N GLU A 483 -7.25 11.80 1.63
CA GLU A 483 -6.17 10.85 1.96
C GLU A 483 -6.29 9.61 1.06
N GLY A 484 -5.17 9.18 0.46
CA GLY A 484 -5.11 7.98 -0.39
C GLY A 484 -5.75 8.13 -1.77
N TYR A 485 -6.01 9.35 -2.25
CA TYR A 485 -6.69 9.58 -3.54
C TYR A 485 -5.89 9.02 -4.73
N HIS A 486 -4.59 9.31 -4.84
CA HIS A 486 -3.81 8.89 -6.01
C HIS A 486 -3.61 7.39 -6.01
N LEU A 487 -3.25 6.81 -4.88
CA LEU A 487 -3.11 5.38 -4.69
C LEU A 487 -4.43 4.66 -4.96
N ARG A 488 -5.56 5.14 -4.43
CA ARG A 488 -6.88 4.55 -4.71
C ARG A 488 -7.14 4.49 -6.21
N SER A 489 -6.91 5.59 -6.91
CA SER A 489 -7.14 5.64 -8.35
C SER A 489 -6.14 4.78 -9.15
N LEU A 490 -4.92 4.59 -8.64
CA LEU A 490 -3.92 3.69 -9.22
C LEU A 490 -4.29 2.22 -9.01
N PHE A 491 -4.83 1.95 -7.82
CA PHE A 491 -5.17 0.63 -7.31
C PHE A 491 -6.68 0.51 -7.12
N TYR A 492 -7.47 0.83 -8.16
CA TYR A 492 -8.94 0.89 -8.08
C TYR A 492 -9.55 -0.40 -7.52
N PHE A 493 -8.94 -1.53 -7.81
CA PHE A 493 -9.33 -2.87 -7.36
C PHE A 493 -9.13 -3.13 -5.85
N PHE A 494 -8.33 -2.30 -5.15
CA PHE A 494 -8.19 -2.37 -3.69
C PHE A 494 -9.31 -1.64 -2.93
N GLY A 495 -10.42 -1.38 -3.62
CA GLY A 495 -11.49 -0.51 -3.12
C GLY A 495 -12.15 -0.86 -1.84
N PRO A 496 -12.52 -2.12 -1.61
CA PRO A 496 -13.07 -2.52 -0.33
C PRO A 496 -12.16 -2.22 0.88
N TYR A 497 -10.89 -1.86 0.67
CA TYR A 497 -9.84 -1.98 1.67
C TYR A 497 -8.96 -0.74 1.85
N ILE A 498 -8.89 0.10 0.82
CA ILE A 498 -8.21 1.39 0.86
C ILE A 498 -9.28 2.42 0.52
N GLY A 499 -9.97 2.95 1.52
CA GLY A 499 -10.90 4.04 1.28
C GLY A 499 -10.19 5.36 1.06
N ILE A 500 -10.85 6.28 0.36
CA ILE A 500 -10.44 7.67 0.27
C ILE A 500 -11.07 8.41 1.45
N SER A 501 -10.28 8.70 2.48
CA SER A 501 -10.79 9.42 3.64
C SER A 501 -10.82 10.91 3.35
N LEU A 502 -11.99 11.53 3.50
CA LEU A 502 -12.17 12.97 3.40
C LEU A 502 -11.92 13.62 4.75
N TYR A 503 -10.97 14.52 4.77
CA TYR A 503 -10.62 15.32 5.93
C TYR A 503 -10.97 16.78 5.69
N VAL A 504 -11.59 17.39 6.69
CA VAL A 504 -11.95 18.81 6.69
C VAL A 504 -11.32 19.49 7.89
N GLN A 505 -11.01 20.76 7.73
CA GLN A 505 -10.47 21.60 8.80
C GLN A 505 -11.36 21.53 10.04
N LYS A 506 -10.74 21.28 11.21
CA LYS A 506 -11.46 21.20 12.49
C LYS A 506 -12.27 22.48 12.73
N GLY A 507 -13.54 22.34 13.07
CA GLY A 507 -14.49 23.44 13.29
C GLY A 507 -15.41 23.78 12.11
N LYS A 508 -15.11 23.29 10.89
CA LYS A 508 -16.00 23.41 9.71
C LYS A 508 -16.79 22.13 9.41
N GLU A 509 -16.84 21.21 10.37
CA GLU A 509 -17.42 19.86 10.17
C GLU A 509 -18.91 19.91 9.86
N SER A 510 -19.68 20.67 10.64
CA SER A 510 -21.13 20.79 10.45
C SER A 510 -21.48 21.50 9.14
N GLU A 511 -20.67 22.47 8.71
CA GLU A 511 -20.86 23.18 7.45
C GLU A 511 -20.57 22.26 6.25
N ALA A 512 -19.47 21.51 6.31
CA ALA A 512 -19.13 20.51 5.29
C ALA A 512 -20.20 19.41 5.19
N LEU A 513 -20.71 18.91 6.32
CA LEU A 513 -21.77 17.91 6.32
C LEU A 513 -23.08 18.43 5.74
N LYS A 514 -23.45 19.70 6.01
CA LYS A 514 -24.62 20.34 5.39
C LYS A 514 -24.47 20.41 3.88
N ILE A 515 -23.34 20.90 3.39
CA ILE A 515 -23.05 20.99 1.96
C ILE A 515 -23.09 19.61 1.28
N ILE A 516 -22.58 18.57 1.94
CA ILE A 516 -22.63 17.19 1.43
C ILE A 516 -24.07 16.63 1.43
N ALA A 517 -24.90 17.02 2.38
CA ALA A 517 -26.29 16.59 2.48
C ALA A 517 -27.22 17.35 1.51
N ASP A 518 -26.97 18.64 1.30
CA ASP A 518 -27.74 19.54 0.43
C ASP A 518 -27.41 19.35 -1.06
N SER A 519 -26.24 18.77 -1.35
CA SER A 519 -25.88 18.27 -2.69
C SER A 519 -26.51 16.91 -2.93
#